data_AF-A0A7W0A5D1-F1
#
_entry.id   AF-A0A7W0A5D1-F1
#
_cell.length_a   1.000
_cell.length_b   1.000
_cell.length_c   1.000
_cell.angle_alpha   90.00
_cell.angle_beta   90.00
_cell.angle_gamma   90.00
#
_symmetry.space_group_name_H-M   'P 1'
#
loop_
_entity.id
_entity.type
_entity.pdbx_description
1 polymer ?
#
loop_
_entity_poly.entity_id
_entity_poly.type
_entity_poly.pdbx_seq_one_letter_code
_entity_poly.pdbx_strand_id
1 'polypeptide(L)' 'MAQGWFAVDEPSPGVFRIQEPLHDENVKSFLVVGSQRAALIDTGMGVADIRAVVELL' A
#
# COMPACT_ATOMS: atom_id res chain seq x y z
N MET A 1 -6.33 1.81 -9.36
CA MET A 1 -5.94 0.77 -10.34
C MET A 1 -5.11 -0.23 -9.56
N ALA A 2 -5.61 -1.46 -9.36
CA ALA A 2 -4.85 -2.51 -8.69
C ALA A 2 -3.89 -3.14 -9.71
N GLN A 3 -2.58 -2.96 -9.58
CA GLN A 3 -1.65 -3.96 -10.12
C GLN A 3 -2.04 -5.28 -9.45
N GLY A 4 -2.45 -6.30 -10.20
CA GLY A 4 -3.35 -7.38 -9.77
C GLY A 4 -2.99 -8.20 -8.52
N TRP A 5 -1.88 -7.93 -7.87
CA TRP A 5 -1.51 -8.43 -6.54
C TRP A 5 -2.04 -7.58 -5.38
N PHE A 6 -2.14 -6.26 -5.55
CA PHE A 6 -2.47 -5.33 -4.47
C PHE A 6 -3.91 -4.81 -4.56
N ALA A 7 -4.60 -4.73 -3.42
CA ALA A 7 -5.84 -3.96 -3.28
C ALA A 7 -5.58 -2.72 -2.42
N VAL A 8 -6.03 -1.55 -2.86
CA VAL A 8 -5.78 -0.28 -2.16
C VAL A 8 -7.09 0.39 -1.76
N ASP A 9 -7.18 0.83 -0.51
CA ASP A 9 -8.22 1.74 -0.03
C ASP A 9 -7.65 2.87 0.84
N GLU A 10 -8.47 3.88 1.12
CA GLU A 10 -8.12 5.07 1.92
C GLU A 10 -9.05 5.15 3.16
N PRO A 11 -8.70 4.46 4.27
CA PRO A 11 -9.53 4.46 5.48
C PRO A 11 -9.62 5.81 6.19
N SER A 12 -8.70 6.74 5.91
CA SER A 12 -8.66 8.09 6.46
C SER A 12 -7.93 9.01 5.48
N PRO A 13 -8.28 10.31 5.39
CA PRO A 13 -7.60 11.24 4.48
C PRO A 13 -6.07 11.18 4.61
N GLY A 14 -5.39 10.88 3.50
CA GLY A 14 -3.93 10.76 3.42
C GLY A 14 -3.37 9.48 4.03
N VAL A 15 -4.19 8.51 4.40
CA VAL A 15 -3.77 7.19 4.88
C VAL A 15 -4.27 6.15 3.91
N PHE A 16 -3.37 5.60 3.12
CA PHE A 16 -3.66 4.51 2.19
C PHE A 16 -3.24 3.19 2.77
N ARG A 17 -4.12 2.20 2.68
CA ARG A 17 -3.82 0.81 3.04
C ARG A 17 -3.63 0.02 1.76
N ILE A 18 -2.47 -0.63 1.65
CA ILE A 18 -2.07 -1.47 0.53
C ILE A 18 -2.11 -2.93 1.02
N GLN A 19 -3.05 -3.70 0.49
CA GLN A 19 -3.34 -5.06 0.92
C GLN A 19 -2.83 -6.07 -0.10
N GLU A 20 -2.36 -7.22 0.36
CA GLU A 20 -2.04 -8.38 -0.49
C GLU A 20 -3.14 -9.45 -0.32
N PRO A 21 -4.35 -9.28 -0.90
CA PRO A 21 -5.52 -10.13 -0.63
C PRO A 21 -5.35 -11.59 -1.06
N LEU A 22 -4.34 -11.89 -1.87
CA LEU A 22 -4.03 -13.23 -2.33
C LEU A 22 -3.09 -13.99 -1.36
N HIS A 23 -2.68 -13.35 -0.26
CA HIS A 23 -1.83 -13.93 0.78
C HIS A 23 -2.65 -14.27 2.03
N ASP A 24 -2.53 -15.50 2.54
CA ASP A 24 -3.33 -16.02 3.67
C ASP A 24 -3.16 -15.22 4.97
N GLU A 25 -1.98 -14.63 5.19
CA GLU A 25 -1.66 -13.85 6.39
C GLU A 25 -2.30 -12.45 6.43
N ASN A 26 -3.11 -12.09 5.42
CA ASN A 26 -3.82 -10.81 5.35
C ASN A 26 -2.89 -9.58 5.48
N VAL A 27 -1.74 -9.64 4.78
CA VAL A 27 -0.67 -8.64 4.82
C VAL A 27 -1.17 -7.26 4.40
N LYS A 28 -0.72 -6.23 5.15
CA LYS A 28 -1.08 -4.83 4.94
C LYS A 28 0.15 -3.96 5.13
N SER A 29 0.47 -3.17 4.12
CA SER A 29 1.38 -2.03 4.23
C SER A 29 0.58 -0.73 4.22
N PHE A 30 1.17 0.37 4.68
CA PHE A 30 0.49 1.66 4.76
C PHE A 30 1.35 2.77 4.16
N LEU A 31 0.75 3.61 3.32
CA LEU A 31 1.31 4.88 2.91
C LEU A 31 0.59 6.01 3.67
N VAL A 32 1.34 6.75 4.48
CA VAL A 32 0.83 7.92 5.20
C VAL A 32 1.41 9.18 4.57
N VAL A 33 0.57 9.99 3.93
CA VAL A 33 0.95 11.23 3.24
C VAL A 33 0.71 12.41 4.16
N GLY A 34 1.81 13.02 4.62
CA GLY A 34 1.80 14.30 5.33
C GLY A 34 1.98 15.48 4.38
N SER A 35 1.89 16.70 4.92
CA SER A 35 2.01 17.94 4.13
C SER A 35 3.41 18.20 3.55
N GLN A 36 4.45 17.56 4.09
CA GLN A 36 5.84 17.76 3.66
C GLN A 36 6.52 16.47 3.18
N ARG A 37 6.10 15.32 3.71
CA ARG A 37 6.70 14.01 3.45
C ARG A 37 5.63 12.94 3.56
N ALA A 38 5.88 11.83 2.88
CA ALA A 38 5.13 10.59 3.08
C ALA A 38 6.01 9.53 3.76
N ALA A 39 5.37 8.59 4.45
CA ALA A 39 6.02 7.42 5.04
C ALA A 39 5.33 6.15 4.51
N LEU A 40 6.12 5.25 3.94
CA LEU A 40 5.70 3.89 3.65
C LEU A 40 6.09 3.00 4.85
N ILE A 41 5.09 2.38 5.48
CA ILE A 41 5.24 1.50 6.63
C ILE A 41 5.00 0.07 6.14
N ASP A 42 6.02 -0.76 6.33
CA ASP A 42 6.12 -2.12 5.76
C ASP A 42 6.23 -2.11 4.22
N THR A 43 6.74 -3.19 3.65
CA THR A 43 6.80 -3.44 2.20
C THR A 43 6.20 -4.79 1.83
N GLY A 44 5.60 -5.48 2.80
CA GLY A 44 4.94 -6.75 2.59
C GLY A 44 5.92 -7.87 2.29
N MET A 45 5.48 -8.87 1.53
CA MET A 45 6.26 -10.10 1.28
C MET A 45 7.26 -9.99 0.13
N GLY A 46 7.26 -8.87 -0.60
CA GLY A 46 8.14 -8.67 -1.78
C GLY A 46 7.70 -9.43 -3.04
N VAL A 47 6.43 -9.85 -3.13
CA VAL A 47 5.87 -10.61 -4.27
C VAL A 47 5.67 -9.74 -5.52
N ALA A 48 5.33 -8.46 -5.35
CA ALA A 48 5.10 -7.50 -6.43
C ALA A 48 5.70 -6.13 -6.09
N ASP A 49 5.84 -5.27 -7.10
CA ASP A 49 6.46 -3.95 -6.97
C ASP A 49 5.54 -2.95 -6.25
N ILE A 50 5.70 -2.86 -4.92
CA ILE A 50 4.95 -1.91 -4.09
C ILE A 50 5.31 -0.46 -4.40
N ARG A 51 6.52 -0.18 -4.91
CA ARG A 51 6.93 1.18 -5.27
C ARG A 51 6.07 1.70 -6.43
N ALA A 52 5.82 0.87 -7.43
CA ALA A 52 4.94 1.22 -8.54
C ALA A 52 3.50 1.55 -8.08
N VAL A 53 3.02 0.92 -7.01
CA VAL A 53 1.72 1.26 -6.40
C VAL A 53 1.79 2.59 -5.67
N VAL A 54 2.80 2.79 -4.83
CA VAL A 54 2.98 4.00 -4.02
C VAL A 54 3.19 5.24 -4.88
N GLU A 55 3.91 5.15 -6.00
CA GLU A 55 4.12 6.28 -6.91
C GLU A 55 2.84 6.71 -7.66
N LEU A 56 1.75 5.92 -7.58
CA LEU A 56 0.42 6.25 -8.15
C LEU A 56 -0.56 6.84 -7.13
N LEU A 57 -0.20 6.87 -5.84
CA LEU A 57 -1.03 7.35 -4.73
C LEU A 57 -0.54 8.72 -4.24
#